data_AF-A0A3S4HAI1-F1
#
_entry.id   AF-A0A3S4HAI1-F1
#
_cell.length_a   1.000
_cell.length_b   1.000
_cell.length_c   1.000
_cell.angle_alpha   90.00
_cell.angle_beta   90.00
_cell.angle_gamma   90.00
#
_symmetry.space_group_name_H-M   'P 1'
#
loop_
_entity.id
_entity.type
_entity.pdbx_description
1 polymer ?
#
loop_
_entity_poly.entity_id
_entity_poly.type
_entity_poly.pdbx_seq_one_letter_code
_entity_poly.pdbx_strand_id
1 'polypeptide(L)'
;MIENRRGLTIFSHTMLILGIAVILFPLYVAFVAATLDNKSVFETPMTLIPGSHLLENMKTIWVNGVGVNSAPFWLMMLNSFIMAFAITVGKIVVSMLSAFAIVWFRFPLRNLFFWMIFITLMLPVEVRIFPTVEVIANLNMLDSYAGLTLPLMASATATFLFRQFFMTPAGRAD
;
A
#
# COMPACT_ATOMS: atom_id res chain seq x y z
N MET A 1 -15.96 -23.03 21.99
CA MET A 1 -17.12 -23.91 21.76
C MET A 1 -17.14 -24.22 20.27
N ILE A 2 -16.40 -25.25 19.83
CA ILE A 2 -16.31 -25.65 18.41
C ILE A 2 -17.47 -26.60 18.17
N GLU A 3 -18.57 -26.09 17.62
CA GLU A 3 -19.72 -26.91 17.26
C GLU A 3 -19.37 -27.66 15.97
N ASN A 4 -18.93 -28.92 16.10
CA ASN A 4 -18.46 -29.76 15.00
C ASN A 4 -19.64 -30.29 14.16
N ARG A 5 -20.41 -29.37 13.56
CA ARG A 5 -21.47 -29.70 12.61
C ARG A 5 -20.85 -29.83 11.22
N ARG A 6 -20.57 -31.07 10.80
CA ARG A 6 -19.95 -31.41 9.50
C ARG A 6 -20.57 -30.67 8.30
N GLY A 7 -21.88 -30.44 8.31
CA GLY A 7 -22.58 -29.69 7.25
C GLY A 7 -22.23 -28.20 7.16
N LEU A 8 -22.09 -27.52 8.30
CA LEU A 8 -21.67 -26.12 8.34
C LEU A 8 -20.20 -25.97 7.91
N THR A 9 -19.35 -26.93 8.28
CA THR A 9 -17.95 -26.95 7.84
C THR A 9 -17.86 -27.06 6.32
N ILE A 10 -18.58 -28.00 5.71
CA ILE A 10 -18.58 -28.19 4.24
C ILE A 10 -19.12 -26.94 3.55
N PHE A 11 -20.24 -26.39 4.02
CA PHE A 11 -20.82 -25.17 3.47
C PHE A 11 -19.84 -23.99 3.51
N SER A 12 -19.18 -23.75 4.66
CA SER A 12 -18.19 -22.70 4.80
C SER A 12 -16.99 -22.90 3.87
N HIS A 13 -16.48 -24.12 3.70
CA HIS A 13 -15.37 -24.39 2.78
C HIS A 13 -15.79 -24.18 1.32
N THR A 14 -16.96 -24.66 0.91
CA THR A 14 -17.47 -24.44 -0.44
C THR A 14 -17.64 -22.94 -0.73
N MET A 15 -18.19 -22.18 0.22
CA MET A 15 -18.37 -20.73 0.08
C MET A 15 -17.03 -20.00 0.00
N LEU A 16 -16.04 -20.38 0.80
CA LEU A 16 -14.68 -19.83 0.72
C LEU A 16 -13.99 -20.15 -0.61
N ILE A 17 -14.12 -21.38 -1.11
CA ILE A 17 -13.55 -21.79 -2.41
C ILE A 17 -14.18 -20.97 -3.55
N LEU A 18 -15.50 -20.81 -3.55
CA LEU A 18 -16.20 -19.97 -4.54
C LEU A 18 -15.76 -18.51 -4.44
N GLY A 19 -15.63 -17.96 -3.22
CA GLY A 19 -15.13 -16.60 -3.01
C GLY A 19 -13.72 -16.41 -3.56
N ILE A 20 -12.81 -17.36 -3.30
CA ILE A 20 -11.45 -17.36 -3.84
C ILE A 20 -11.48 -17.42 -5.38
N ALA A 21 -12.30 -18.28 -5.98
CA ALA A 21 -12.40 -18.41 -7.43
C ALA A 21 -12.82 -17.08 -8.10
N VAL A 22 -13.79 -16.38 -7.52
CA VAL A 22 -14.25 -15.07 -8.03
C VAL A 22 -13.15 -14.01 -7.91
N ILE A 23 -12.43 -13.97 -6.79
CA ILE A 23 -11.35 -13.00 -6.56
C ILE A 23 -10.13 -13.29 -7.46
N LEU A 24 -9.82 -14.57 -7.71
CA LEU A 24 -8.70 -14.97 -8.55
C LEU A 24 -8.99 -14.84 -10.05
N PHE A 25 -10.25 -14.80 -10.47
CA PHE A 25 -10.60 -14.73 -11.89
C PHE A 25 -9.99 -13.52 -12.62
N PRO A 26 -10.10 -12.26 -12.12
CA PRO A 26 -9.41 -11.12 -12.75
C PRO A 26 -7.88 -11.27 -12.77
N LEU A 27 -7.30 -11.90 -11.75
CA LEU A 27 -5.86 -12.15 -11.68
C LEU A 27 -5.41 -13.18 -12.73
N TYR A 28 -6.25 -14.20 -12.96
CA TYR A 28 -6.06 -15.17 -14.03
C TYR A 28 -6.14 -14.51 -15.41
N VAL A 29 -7.11 -13.63 -15.64
CA VAL A 29 -7.21 -12.86 -16.90
C VAL A 29 -5.98 -11.99 -17.11
N ALA A 30 -5.49 -11.31 -16.07
CA ALA A 30 -4.25 -10.53 -16.15
C ALA A 30 -3.02 -11.41 -16.46
N PHE A 31 -2.96 -12.61 -15.88
CA PHE A 31 -1.91 -13.58 -16.19
C PHE A 31 -1.97 -14.05 -17.65
N VAL A 32 -3.16 -14.39 -18.15
CA VAL A 32 -3.37 -14.77 -19.55
C VAL A 32 -3.00 -13.62 -20.49
N ALA A 33 -3.43 -12.39 -20.18
CA ALA A 33 -3.05 -11.19 -20.91
C ALA A 33 -1.53 -11.00 -20.99
N ALA A 34 -0.79 -11.29 -19.91
CA ALA A 34 0.68 -11.23 -19.92
C ALA A 34 1.33 -12.29 -20.83
N THR A 35 0.64 -13.36 -21.17
CA THR A 35 1.14 -14.45 -22.04
C THR A 35 0.80 -14.28 -23.52
N LEU A 36 -0.13 -13.37 -23.84
CA LEU A 36 -0.65 -13.12 -25.19
C LEU A 36 0.25 -12.15 -25.96
N ASP A 37 0.14 -12.17 -27.29
CA ASP A 37 0.74 -11.15 -28.16
C ASP A 37 -0.11 -9.87 -28.16
N ASN A 38 0.50 -8.73 -28.50
CA ASN A 38 -0.14 -7.41 -28.52
C ASN A 38 -1.42 -7.42 -29.36
N LYS A 39 -1.46 -8.16 -30.48
CA LYS A 39 -2.67 -8.26 -31.32
C LYS A 39 -3.80 -9.01 -30.62
N SER A 40 -3.48 -10.15 -30.01
CA SER A 40 -4.46 -11.04 -29.34
C SER A 40 -5.01 -10.46 -28.03
N VAL A 41 -4.30 -9.53 -27.39
CA VAL A 41 -4.79 -8.78 -26.22
C VAL A 41 -5.91 -7.80 -26.60
N PHE A 42 -5.85 -7.21 -27.80
CA PHE A 42 -6.85 -6.23 -28.28
C PHE A 42 -7.95 -6.85 -29.16
N GLU A 43 -7.92 -8.17 -29.39
CA GLU A 43 -9.01 -8.88 -30.05
C GLU A 43 -10.26 -8.99 -29.16
N THR A 44 -11.45 -8.88 -29.76
CA THR A 44 -12.74 -9.00 -29.06
C THR A 44 -13.49 -10.22 -29.58
N PRO A 45 -13.73 -11.27 -28.75
CA PRO A 45 -13.37 -11.43 -27.34
C PRO A 45 -11.91 -11.88 -27.11
N MET A 46 -11.31 -11.40 -26.01
CA MET A 46 -9.96 -11.81 -25.59
C MET A 46 -9.94 -13.31 -25.28
N THR A 47 -8.93 -14.01 -25.80
CA THR A 47 -8.73 -15.44 -25.54
C THR A 47 -8.35 -15.66 -24.07
N LEU A 48 -9.06 -16.54 -23.37
CA LEU A 48 -8.79 -16.90 -21.95
C LEU A 48 -7.76 -18.03 -21.81
N ILE A 49 -7.14 -18.44 -22.91
CA ILE A 49 -6.15 -19.51 -22.95
C ILE A 49 -4.76 -18.86 -22.90
N PRO A 50 -3.86 -19.30 -21.99
CA PRO A 50 -2.49 -18.80 -21.95
C PRO A 50 -1.76 -18.99 -23.29
N GLY A 51 -1.10 -17.94 -23.76
CA GLY A 51 -0.24 -17.97 -24.95
C GLY A 51 1.19 -18.42 -24.66
N SER A 52 2.02 -18.48 -25.70
CA SER A 52 3.43 -18.91 -25.62
C SER A 52 4.43 -17.77 -25.38
N HIS A 53 3.99 -16.51 -25.39
CA HIS A 53 4.88 -15.33 -25.40
C HIS A 53 5.27 -14.81 -24.00
N LEU A 54 4.90 -15.50 -22.92
CA LEU A 54 5.15 -15.06 -21.54
C LEU A 54 6.62 -14.65 -21.31
N LEU A 55 7.57 -15.52 -21.65
CA LEU A 55 8.99 -15.26 -21.38
C LEU A 55 9.55 -14.09 -22.20
N GLU A 56 9.08 -13.94 -23.44
CA GLU A 56 9.46 -12.85 -24.33
C GLU A 56 8.91 -11.51 -23.86
N ASN A 57 7.63 -11.48 -23.46
CA ASN A 57 6.98 -10.30 -22.89
C ASN A 57 7.67 -9.87 -21.60
N MET A 58 7.97 -10.81 -20.70
CA MET A 58 8.66 -10.53 -19.44
C MET A 58 10.07 -9.95 -19.68
N LYS A 59 10.85 -10.54 -20.58
CA LYS A 59 12.20 -10.03 -20.92
C LYS A 59 12.14 -8.65 -21.56
N THR A 60 11.18 -8.45 -22.47
CA THR A 60 10.97 -7.18 -23.17
C THR A 60 10.62 -6.07 -22.19
N ILE A 61 9.67 -6.30 -21.28
CA ILE A 61 9.27 -5.31 -20.27
C ILE A 61 10.43 -5.04 -19.29
N TRP A 62 11.15 -6.08 -18.88
CA TRP A 62 12.26 -5.95 -17.93
C TRP A 62 13.35 -4.99 -18.43
N VAL A 63 13.68 -5.05 -19.72
CA VAL A 63 14.77 -4.28 -20.35
C VAL A 63 14.27 -3.00 -21.01
N ASN A 64 13.20 -3.08 -21.79
CA ASN A 64 12.71 -1.98 -22.65
C ASN A 64 11.53 -1.20 -22.05
N GLY A 65 10.96 -1.65 -20.93
CA GLY A 65 9.79 -1.02 -20.32
C GLY A 65 8.48 -1.33 -21.04
N VAL A 66 7.41 -0.62 -20.67
CA VAL A 66 6.02 -0.87 -21.13
C VAL A 66 5.68 -0.05 -22.40
N GLY A 67 6.59 0.79 -22.90
CA GLY A 67 6.35 1.65 -24.06
C GLY A 67 7.63 2.16 -24.72
N VAL A 68 7.48 2.79 -25.90
CA VAL A 68 8.58 3.22 -26.80
C VAL A 68 9.57 4.20 -26.14
N ASN A 69 9.19 4.86 -25.04
CA ASN A 69 10.02 5.79 -24.27
C ASN A 69 9.97 5.54 -22.75
N SER A 70 9.63 4.32 -22.32
CA SER A 70 9.54 4.01 -20.89
C SER A 70 10.91 3.65 -20.32
N ALA A 71 11.15 4.03 -19.06
CA ALA A 71 12.30 3.52 -18.33
C ALA A 71 12.21 1.98 -18.21
N PRO A 72 13.35 1.28 -18.16
CA PRO A 72 13.40 -0.15 -17.85
C PRO A 72 12.59 -0.47 -16.60
N PHE A 73 11.76 -1.52 -16.66
CA PHE A 73 10.85 -1.86 -15.56
C PHE A 73 11.60 -2.14 -14.25
N TRP A 74 12.80 -2.72 -14.31
CA TRP A 74 13.61 -2.99 -13.13
C TRP A 74 14.00 -1.69 -12.37
N LEU A 75 14.27 -0.59 -13.09
CA LEU A 75 14.57 0.71 -12.48
C LEU A 75 13.32 1.30 -11.81
N MET A 76 12.16 1.20 -12.46
CA MET A 76 10.90 1.64 -11.86
C MET A 76 10.58 0.85 -10.58
N MET A 77 10.85 -0.46 -10.60
CA MET A 77 10.71 -1.33 -9.43
C MET A 77 11.68 -0.95 -8.32
N LEU A 78 12.95 -0.68 -8.66
CA LEU A 78 13.96 -0.25 -7.68
C LEU A 78 13.60 1.10 -7.05
N ASN A 79 13.18 2.08 -7.86
CA ASN A 79 12.75 3.39 -7.37
C ASN A 79 11.55 3.23 -6.41
N SER A 80 10.57 2.42 -6.80
CA SER A 80 9.39 2.11 -5.97
C SER A 80 9.79 1.42 -4.67
N PHE A 81 10.73 0.47 -4.73
CA PHE A 81 11.24 -0.24 -3.55
C PHE A 81 11.95 0.71 -2.58
N ILE A 82 12.87 1.53 -3.08
CA ILE A 82 13.61 2.52 -2.27
C ILE A 82 12.63 3.49 -1.61
N MET A 83 11.69 4.03 -2.38
CA MET A 83 10.68 4.97 -1.85
C MET A 83 9.77 4.30 -0.82
N ALA A 84 9.21 3.14 -1.12
CA ALA A 84 8.30 2.42 -0.22
C ALA A 84 9.01 2.04 1.09
N PHE A 85 10.26 1.59 1.00
CA PHE A 85 11.06 1.25 2.17
C PHE A 85 11.36 2.49 3.02
N ALA A 86 11.83 3.58 2.40
CA ALA A 86 12.10 4.84 3.10
C ALA A 86 10.85 5.42 3.78
N ILE A 87 9.70 5.44 3.07
CA ILE A 87 8.42 5.88 3.62
C ILE A 87 8.02 5.00 4.79
N THR A 88 8.12 3.68 4.66
CA THR A 88 7.72 2.74 5.72
C THR A 88 8.56 2.92 6.98
N VAL A 89 9.88 2.95 6.85
CA VAL A 89 10.79 3.14 7.99
C VAL A 89 10.57 4.50 8.63
N GLY A 90 10.55 5.58 7.84
CA GLY A 90 10.32 6.94 8.35
C GLY A 90 8.97 7.06 9.04
N LYS A 91 7.91 6.49 8.45
CA LYS A 91 6.56 6.48 9.00
C LYS A 91 6.49 5.77 10.33
N ILE A 92 7.11 4.60 10.46
CA ILE A 92 7.17 3.85 11.74
C ILE A 92 7.93 4.65 12.78
N VAL A 93 9.13 5.15 12.47
CA VAL A 93 9.98 5.89 13.43
C VAL A 93 9.26 7.13 13.94
N VAL A 94 8.75 7.99 13.04
CA VAL A 94 8.09 9.25 13.42
C VAL A 94 6.82 8.99 14.23
N SER A 95 5.98 8.04 13.80
CA SER A 95 4.72 7.76 14.49
C SER A 95 4.92 7.07 15.84
N MET A 96 5.90 6.18 15.94
CA MET A 96 6.27 5.52 17.19
C MET A 96 6.81 6.53 18.22
N LEU A 97 7.73 7.42 17.81
CA LEU A 97 8.26 8.48 18.69
C LEU A 97 7.15 9.45 19.15
N SER A 98 6.28 9.86 18.24
CA SER A 98 5.15 10.74 18.56
C SER A 98 4.17 10.09 19.55
N ALA A 99 3.79 8.84 19.32
CA ALA A 99 2.92 8.10 20.21
C ALA A 99 3.57 7.85 21.59
N PHE A 100 4.86 7.49 21.61
CA PHE A 100 5.63 7.29 22.83
C PHE A 100 5.67 8.56 23.69
N ALA A 101 5.95 9.70 23.05
CA ALA A 101 5.97 11.01 23.70
C ALA A 101 4.61 11.35 24.36
N ILE A 102 3.51 11.14 23.64
CA ILE A 102 2.15 11.49 24.10
C ILE A 102 1.68 10.58 25.25
N VAL A 103 2.04 9.30 25.24
CA VAL A 103 1.54 8.32 26.22
C VAL A 103 2.32 8.37 27.53
N TRP A 104 3.66 8.34 27.49
CA TRP A 104 4.47 8.20 28.70
C TRP A 104 4.93 9.52 29.31
N PHE A 105 5.12 10.60 28.54
CA PHE A 105 5.55 11.89 29.10
C PHE A 105 4.37 12.74 29.57
N ARG A 106 4.55 13.37 30.74
CA ARG A 106 3.57 14.30 31.33
C ARG A 106 4.02 15.74 31.11
N PHE A 107 3.67 16.30 29.96
CA PHE A 107 3.93 17.70 29.61
C PHE A 107 2.62 18.49 29.43
N PRO A 108 2.60 19.81 29.71
CA PRO A 108 1.42 20.63 29.46
C PRO A 108 1.08 20.62 27.96
N LEU A 109 -0.22 20.59 27.62
CA LEU A 109 -0.76 20.55 26.24
C LEU A 109 -0.66 19.23 25.46
N ARG A 110 -0.27 18.10 26.07
CA ARG A 110 -0.20 16.80 25.35
C ARG A 110 -1.47 16.43 24.58
N ASN A 111 -2.65 16.74 25.14
CA ASN A 111 -3.93 16.45 24.52
C ASN A 111 -4.17 17.34 23.30
N LEU A 112 -3.72 18.60 23.33
CA LEU A 112 -3.85 19.54 22.21
C LEU A 112 -3.03 19.05 21.02
N PHE A 113 -1.75 18.68 21.22
CA PHE A 113 -0.92 18.11 20.15
C PHE A 113 -1.50 16.85 19.55
N PHE A 114 -2.05 15.95 20.39
CA PHE A 114 -2.74 14.76 19.90
C PHE A 114 -3.94 15.11 19.02
N TRP A 115 -4.79 16.04 19.46
CA TRP A 115 -5.96 16.48 18.68
C TRP A 115 -5.58 17.19 17.38
N MET A 116 -4.51 17.99 17.36
CA MET A 116 -3.99 18.59 16.13
C MET A 116 -3.60 17.51 15.12
N ILE A 117 -2.86 16.48 15.54
CA ILE A 117 -2.51 15.35 14.68
C ILE A 117 -3.78 14.62 14.22
N PHE A 118 -4.73 14.38 15.12
CA PHE A 118 -5.95 13.64 14.83
C PHE A 118 -6.84 14.36 13.78
N ILE A 119 -6.97 15.68 13.86
CA ILE A 119 -7.76 16.47 12.89
C ILE A 119 -7.22 16.33 11.47
N THR A 120 -5.90 16.13 11.29
CA THR A 120 -5.33 15.92 9.94
C THR A 120 -5.83 14.64 9.25
N LEU A 121 -6.41 13.69 10.00
CA LEU A 121 -7.05 12.50 9.43
C LEU A 121 -8.41 12.77 8.79
N MET A 122 -9.08 13.86 9.19
CA MET A 122 -10.39 14.20 8.67
C MET A 122 -10.31 14.83 7.27
N LEU A 123 -9.11 15.19 6.83
CA LEU A 123 -8.87 15.86 5.57
C LEU A 123 -8.78 14.81 4.44
N PRO A 124 -9.65 14.89 3.41
CA PRO A 124 -9.65 13.95 2.30
C PRO A 124 -8.33 13.99 1.51
N VAL A 125 -7.93 12.86 0.93
CA VAL A 125 -6.64 12.77 0.22
C VAL A 125 -6.58 13.76 -0.94
N GLU A 126 -7.71 13.97 -1.60
CA GLU A 126 -7.90 14.82 -2.76
C GLU A 126 -7.54 16.28 -2.48
N VAL A 127 -7.96 16.82 -1.33
CA VAL A 127 -7.65 18.22 -0.96
C VAL A 127 -6.26 18.40 -0.36
N ARG A 128 -5.58 17.29 -0.01
CA ARG A 128 -4.21 17.31 0.51
C ARG A 128 -3.14 17.38 -0.57
N ILE A 129 -3.45 16.93 -1.79
CA ILE A 129 -2.45 16.77 -2.85
C ILE A 129 -1.83 18.14 -3.22
N PHE A 130 -2.66 19.15 -3.53
CA PHE A 130 -2.16 20.46 -3.96
C PHE A 130 -1.26 21.14 -2.92
N PRO A 131 -1.67 21.27 -1.64
CA PRO A 131 -0.80 21.87 -0.63
C PRO A 131 0.51 21.11 -0.42
N THR A 132 0.47 19.78 -0.50
CA THR A 132 1.68 18.96 -0.31
C THR A 132 2.69 19.20 -1.44
N VAL A 133 2.22 19.25 -2.69
CA VAL A 133 3.07 19.54 -3.85
C VAL A 133 3.64 20.95 -3.77
N GLU A 134 2.82 21.93 -3.38
CA GLU A 134 3.26 23.32 -3.23
C GLU A 134 4.36 23.47 -2.16
N VAL A 135 4.22 22.80 -1.02
CA VAL A 135 5.28 22.79 0.03
C VAL A 135 6.58 22.20 -0.50
N ILE A 136 6.52 21.07 -1.21
CA ILE A 136 7.72 20.44 -1.80
C ILE A 136 8.33 21.31 -2.90
N ALA A 137 7.51 22.02 -3.68
CA ALA A 137 7.95 23.00 -4.66
C ALA A 137 8.72 24.16 -4.00
N ASN A 138 8.15 24.75 -2.95
CA ASN A 138 8.77 25.84 -2.20
C ASN A 138 10.08 25.41 -1.51
N LEU A 139 10.20 24.13 -1.15
CA LEU A 139 11.44 23.56 -0.62
C LEU A 139 12.48 23.22 -1.71
N ASN A 140 12.20 23.47 -2.99
CA ASN A 140 13.04 23.09 -4.13
C ASN A 140 13.38 21.58 -4.17
N MET A 141 12.46 20.74 -3.68
CA MET A 141 12.62 19.28 -3.61
C MET A 141 11.83 18.56 -4.70
N LEU A 142 11.39 19.27 -5.74
CA LEU A 142 10.72 18.68 -6.90
C LEU A 142 11.64 17.67 -7.59
N ASP A 143 11.04 16.63 -8.15
CA ASP A 143 11.73 15.55 -8.88
C ASP A 143 12.84 14.86 -8.07
N SER A 144 12.66 14.75 -6.75
CA SER A 144 13.63 14.12 -5.86
C SER A 144 13.01 13.04 -4.98
N TYR A 145 13.79 12.03 -4.60
CA TYR A 145 13.36 10.99 -3.65
C TYR A 145 12.92 11.58 -2.32
N ALA A 146 13.61 12.62 -1.84
CA ALA A 146 13.25 13.26 -0.58
C ALA A 146 11.90 13.99 -0.70
N GLY A 147 11.64 14.69 -1.82
CA GLY A 147 10.36 15.36 -2.07
C GLY A 147 9.18 14.39 -2.17
N LEU A 148 9.40 13.20 -2.74
CA LEU A 148 8.38 12.15 -2.84
C LEU A 148 8.14 11.42 -1.52
N THR A 149 9.18 11.18 -0.73
CA THR A 149 9.08 10.32 0.48
C THR A 149 8.75 11.10 1.74
N LEU A 150 9.34 12.27 1.95
CA LEU A 150 9.27 13.02 3.21
C LEU A 150 7.82 13.38 3.62
N PRO A 151 6.94 13.87 2.72
CA PRO A 151 5.57 14.19 3.11
C PRO A 151 4.76 12.96 3.53
N LEU A 152 5.08 11.80 2.96
CA LEU A 152 4.35 10.54 3.20
C LEU A 152 4.82 9.83 4.48
N MET A 153 5.95 10.24 5.07
CA MET A 153 6.43 9.72 6.36
C MET A 153 5.54 10.18 7.52
N ALA A 154 5.00 11.41 7.47
CA ALA A 154 4.10 11.89 8.50
C ALA A 154 2.72 11.22 8.36
N SER A 155 2.28 10.50 9.39
CA SER A 155 1.04 9.73 9.33
C SER A 155 0.30 9.70 10.66
N ALA A 156 -0.75 10.51 10.73
CA ALA A 156 -1.63 10.58 11.88
C ALA A 156 -2.31 9.24 12.21
N THR A 157 -2.61 8.39 11.21
CA THR A 157 -3.23 7.07 11.43
C THR A 157 -2.28 6.15 12.16
N ALA A 158 -1.01 6.18 11.77
CA ALA A 158 0.03 5.38 12.39
C ALA A 158 0.26 5.84 13.84
N THR A 159 0.37 7.16 14.07
CA THR A 159 0.51 7.71 15.43
C THR A 159 -0.68 7.34 16.30
N PHE A 160 -1.90 7.42 15.76
CA PHE A 160 -3.11 7.00 16.46
C PHE A 160 -3.07 5.52 16.83
N LEU A 161 -2.76 4.63 15.89
CA LEU A 161 -2.69 3.19 16.14
C LEU A 161 -1.62 2.82 17.16
N PHE A 162 -0.40 3.37 17.05
CA PHE A 162 0.66 3.15 18.05
C PHE A 162 0.24 3.66 19.43
N ARG A 163 -0.42 4.82 19.50
CA ARG A 163 -0.95 5.35 20.75
C ARG A 163 -2.00 4.42 21.38
N GLN A 164 -2.91 3.86 20.58
CA GLN A 164 -3.90 2.88 21.07
C GLN A 164 -3.22 1.61 21.59
N PHE A 165 -2.20 1.13 20.87
CA PHE A 165 -1.40 0.00 21.29
C PHE A 165 -0.67 0.26 22.62
N PHE A 166 -0.02 1.42 22.77
CA PHE A 166 0.71 1.78 23.99
C PHE A 166 -0.18 2.05 25.21
N MET A 167 -1.43 2.49 25.01
CA MET A 167 -2.38 2.66 26.11
C MET A 167 -3.12 1.39 26.48
N THR A 168 -3.15 0.38 25.60
CA THR A 168 -3.69 -0.93 25.97
C THR A 168 -2.72 -1.52 26.98
N PRO A 169 -3.12 -1.75 28.25
CA PRO A 169 -2.25 -2.38 29.21
C PRO A 169 -1.85 -3.75 28.65
N ALA A 170 -0.55 -4.01 28.51
CA ALA A 170 -0.07 -5.38 28.47
C ALA A 170 -0.69 -6.06 29.70
N GLY A 171 -1.47 -7.12 29.47
CA GLY A 171 -2.36 -7.71 30.47
C GLY A 171 -1.78 -7.60 31.87
N ARG A 172 -2.47 -6.84 32.72
CA ARG A 172 -2.33 -6.92 34.16
C ARG A 172 -2.44 -8.40 34.52
N ALA A 173 -1.28 -9.02 34.75
CA ALA A 173 -1.17 -10.27 35.47
C ALA A 173 -1.43 -9.91 36.94
N ASP A 174 -2.70 -9.67 37.23
CA ASP A 174 -3.28 -9.58 38.56
C ASP A 174 -4.16 -10.83 38.71
#